data_AF-A0A975TPV6-F1
#
_entry.id   AF-A0A975TPV6-F1
#
_cell.length_a   1.000
_cell.length_b   1.000
_cell.length_c   1.000
_cell.angle_alpha   90.00
_cell.angle_beta   90.00
_cell.angle_gamma   90.00
#
_symmetry.space_group_name_H-M   'P 1'
#
loop_
_entity.id
_entity.type
_entity.pdbx_description
1 polymer ?
#
loop_
_entity_poly.entity_id
_entity_poly.type
_entity_poly.pdbx_seq_one_letter_code
_entity_poly.pdbx_strand_id
1 'polypeptide(L)'
;MRHQGVCTRADMLRFRGDDEWSFEVTGYLQNWSVQAAREAIAADTDLLLPLLDDPDPAVRTATAYALAAASDRAQDILTAFHSRLLAEHTPASRAGLVLAIAELARAHQDQGTVVWMRARWADPAQPPEVRVSAALGWMCLTDRPVTDELHAMLNNLATDQTARLMAPLPWMRAVETARGSGLHRCLRTMLHPGMPDVENCDDPWS
;
A
#
# COMPACT_ATOMS: atom_id res chain seq x y z
N MET A 1 5.73 -17.68 4.40
CA MET A 1 5.60 -16.22 4.56
C MET A 1 4.18 -15.89 5.00
N ARG A 2 3.96 -15.65 6.30
CA ARG A 2 2.67 -15.16 6.79
C ARG A 2 2.73 -13.63 6.76
N HIS A 3 2.22 -13.02 5.69
CA HIS A 3 1.62 -11.68 5.82
C HIS A 3 0.35 -11.92 6.66
N GLN A 4 0.44 -11.80 7.98
CA GLN A 4 -0.80 -11.73 8.76
C GLN A 4 -1.47 -10.43 8.34
N GLY A 5 -2.63 -10.53 7.70
CA GLY A 5 -3.47 -9.46 7.17
C GLY A 5 -3.93 -8.47 8.23
N VAL A 6 -2.98 -7.73 8.78
CA VAL A 6 -3.19 -6.67 9.75
C VAL A 6 -3.18 -5.36 8.97
N CYS A 7 -4.37 -4.79 8.81
CA CYS A 7 -4.59 -3.51 8.15
C CYS A 7 -4.62 -2.34 9.13
N THR A 8 -3.79 -2.37 10.16
CA THR A 8 -3.68 -1.19 11.02
C THR A 8 -2.96 -0.09 10.26
N ARG A 9 -3.15 1.16 10.70
CA ARG A 9 -2.35 2.29 10.20
C ARG A 9 -0.86 2.08 10.43
N ALA A 10 -0.48 1.31 11.45
CA ALA A 10 0.90 1.00 11.76
C ALA A 10 1.50 -0.04 10.82
N ASP A 11 0.71 -0.93 10.21
CA ASP A 11 1.26 -2.13 9.56
C ASP A 11 1.07 -2.19 8.03
N MET A 12 -0.01 -1.62 7.45
CA MET A 12 -0.39 -1.88 6.05
C MET A 12 0.70 -1.56 5.01
N LEU A 13 1.48 -0.49 5.22
CA LEU A 13 2.53 -0.02 4.30
C LEU A 13 3.92 -0.11 4.93
N ARG A 14 4.06 -0.86 6.03
CA ARG A 14 5.32 -1.00 6.75
C ARG A 14 6.01 -2.27 6.28
N PHE A 15 7.22 -2.14 5.76
CA PHE A 15 8.15 -3.26 5.73
C PHE A 15 8.42 -3.67 7.18
N ARG A 16 8.15 -4.94 7.53
CA ARG A 16 8.61 -5.45 8.83
C ARG A 16 10.13 -5.31 8.85
N GLY A 17 10.63 -4.57 9.84
CA GLY A 17 12.03 -4.20 9.97
C GLY A 17 12.42 -4.06 11.44
N ASP A 18 13.63 -4.55 11.71
CA ASP A 18 14.56 -4.49 12.87
C ASP A 18 14.05 -4.69 14.30
N ASP A 19 12.84 -4.28 14.65
CA ASP A 19 12.36 -4.31 16.05
C ASP A 19 11.71 -5.64 16.44
N GLU A 20 11.41 -6.50 15.46
CA GLU A 20 10.72 -7.77 15.65
C GLU A 20 11.66 -8.94 15.29
N TRP A 21 12.00 -9.75 16.28
CA TRP A 21 12.87 -10.91 16.11
C TRP A 21 12.07 -12.10 15.58
N SER A 22 12.01 -12.26 14.25
CA SER A 22 11.48 -13.47 13.62
C SER A 22 12.57 -14.21 12.85
N PHE A 23 12.55 -15.54 12.94
CA PHE A 23 13.44 -16.42 12.19
C PHE A 23 12.70 -17.02 11.00
N GLU A 24 13.37 -17.09 9.86
CA GLU A 24 12.87 -17.81 8.69
C GLU A 24 13.04 -19.32 8.89
N VAL A 25 12.38 -20.12 8.04
CA VAL A 25 12.47 -21.59 8.04
C VAL A 25 13.91 -22.10 7.90
N THR A 26 14.79 -21.27 7.32
CA THR A 26 16.22 -21.52 7.11
C THR A 26 17.09 -21.20 8.34
N GLY A 27 16.52 -20.64 9.41
CA GLY A 27 17.24 -20.27 10.64
C GLY A 27 17.91 -18.90 10.62
N TYR A 28 17.81 -18.16 9.51
CA TYR A 28 18.26 -16.76 9.44
C TYR A 28 17.21 -15.80 10.02
N LEU A 29 17.68 -14.65 10.51
CA LEU A 29 16.79 -13.57 10.91
C LEU A 29 16.07 -13.02 9.69
N GLN A 30 14.74 -13.00 9.73
CA GLN A 30 13.89 -12.53 8.64
C GLN A 30 14.21 -11.08 8.25
N ASN A 31 14.62 -10.26 9.22
CA ASN A 31 15.03 -8.87 8.98
C ASN A 31 16.24 -8.77 8.04
N TRP A 32 17.16 -9.75 8.08
CA TRP A 32 18.31 -9.78 7.17
C TRP A 32 17.90 -10.10 5.73
N SER A 33 17.08 -11.12 5.52
CA SER A 33 16.59 -11.50 4.18
C SER A 33 15.75 -10.38 3.56
N VAL A 34 14.89 -9.73 4.36
CA VAL A 34 14.10 -8.57 3.92
C VAL A 34 15.01 -7.42 3.52
N GLN A 35 15.98 -7.06 4.36
CA GLN A 35 16.90 -5.96 4.06
C GLN A 35 17.76 -6.24 2.82
N ALA A 36 18.29 -7.46 2.67
CA ALA A 36 19.06 -7.86 1.49
C ALA A 36 18.21 -7.78 0.20
N ALA A 37 16.93 -8.17 0.25
CA ALA A 37 16.04 -8.04 -0.89
C ALA A 37 15.80 -6.56 -1.27
N ARG A 38 15.62 -5.68 -0.29
CA ARG A 38 15.45 -4.24 -0.52
C ARG A 38 16.69 -3.58 -1.12
N GLU A 39 17.87 -4.02 -0.70
CA GLU A 39 19.16 -3.60 -1.26
C GLU A 39 19.34 -4.07 -2.70
N ALA A 40 18.95 -5.32 -3.01
CA ALA A 40 18.97 -5.83 -4.38
C ALA A 40 18.03 -5.01 -5.29
N ILE A 41 16.83 -4.68 -4.83
CA ILE A 41 15.89 -3.81 -5.57
C ILE A 41 16.48 -2.42 -5.80
N ALA A 42 17.14 -1.84 -4.79
CA ALA A 42 17.81 -0.54 -4.93
C ALA A 42 18.94 -0.60 -5.97
N ALA A 43 19.75 -1.66 -5.96
CA ALA A 43 20.83 -1.87 -6.92
C ALA A 43 20.30 -2.06 -8.36
N ASP A 44 19.19 -2.78 -8.52
CA ASP A 44 18.58 -3.07 -9.82
C ASP A 44 17.49 -2.06 -10.23
N THR A 45 17.41 -0.90 -9.57
CA THR A 45 16.37 0.11 -9.86
C THR A 45 16.37 0.54 -11.32
N ASP A 46 17.55 0.66 -11.96
CA ASP A 46 17.65 1.03 -13.38
C ASP A 46 17.07 -0.04 -14.33
N LEU A 47 17.02 -1.30 -13.92
CA LEU A 47 16.38 -2.38 -14.68
C LEU A 47 14.86 -2.38 -14.50
N LEU A 48 14.39 -1.96 -13.32
CA LEU A 48 12.98 -1.97 -12.96
C LEU A 48 12.23 -0.72 -13.44
N LEU A 49 12.88 0.45 -13.45
CA LEU A 49 12.25 1.71 -13.86
C LEU A 49 11.55 1.65 -15.24
N PRO A 50 12.15 1.07 -16.30
CA PRO A 50 11.48 0.95 -17.59
C PRO A 50 10.18 0.14 -17.57
N LEU A 51 10.03 -0.80 -16.62
CA LEU A 51 8.83 -1.64 -16.50
C LEU A 51 7.61 -0.86 -15.96
N LEU A 52 7.81 0.37 -15.49
CA LEU A 52 6.69 1.27 -15.18
C LEU A 52 5.92 1.70 -16.44
N ASP A 53 6.52 1.60 -17.62
CA ASP A 53 5.89 1.90 -18.91
C ASP A 53 5.49 0.64 -19.69
N ASP A 54 5.51 -0.54 -19.05
CA ASP A 54 5.11 -1.80 -19.67
C ASP A 54 3.64 -1.72 -20.15
N PRO A 55 3.30 -2.27 -21.34
CA PRO A 55 1.92 -2.28 -21.83
C PRO A 55 0.94 -3.00 -20.88
N ASP A 56 1.39 -4.00 -20.13
CA ASP A 56 0.57 -4.74 -19.18
C ASP A 56 0.41 -3.97 -17.84
N PRO A 57 -0.81 -3.55 -17.46
CA PRO A 57 -1.06 -2.89 -16.18
C PRO A 57 -0.67 -3.72 -14.95
N ALA A 58 -0.68 -5.06 -15.06
CA ALA A 58 -0.23 -5.94 -13.98
C ALA A 58 1.28 -5.82 -13.75
N VAL A 59 2.07 -5.78 -14.83
CA VAL A 59 3.53 -5.57 -14.77
C VAL A 59 3.84 -4.20 -14.18
N ARG A 60 3.17 -3.14 -14.62
CA ARG A 60 3.34 -1.79 -14.05
C ARG A 60 3.06 -1.76 -12.55
N THR A 61 1.97 -2.39 -12.12
CA THR A 61 1.57 -2.44 -10.71
C THR A 61 2.56 -3.24 -9.86
N ALA A 62 3.00 -4.40 -10.35
CA ALA A 62 4.00 -5.24 -9.68
C ALA A 62 5.35 -4.51 -9.59
N THR A 63 5.74 -3.79 -10.64
CA THR A 63 6.95 -2.98 -10.67
C THR A 63 6.89 -1.85 -9.65
N ALA A 64 5.78 -1.10 -9.59
CA ALA A 64 5.60 -0.05 -8.60
C ALA A 64 5.66 -0.60 -7.16
N TYR A 65 5.03 -1.76 -6.92
CA TYR A 65 5.09 -2.43 -5.62
C TYR A 65 6.52 -2.86 -5.27
N ALA A 66 7.26 -3.45 -6.21
CA ALA A 66 8.65 -3.86 -5.97
C ALA A 66 9.54 -2.65 -5.70
N LEU A 67 9.49 -1.61 -6.55
CA LEU A 67 10.28 -0.39 -6.39
C LEU A 67 9.97 0.36 -5.09
N ALA A 68 8.74 0.30 -4.57
CA ALA A 68 8.41 0.90 -3.27
C ALA A 68 9.20 0.28 -2.10
N ALA A 69 9.72 -0.95 -2.29
CA ALA A 69 10.54 -1.65 -1.31
C ALA A 69 12.01 -1.28 -1.32
N ALA A 70 12.49 -0.53 -2.31
CA ALA A 70 13.89 -0.15 -2.42
C ALA A 70 14.41 0.51 -1.13
N SER A 71 15.58 0.04 -0.66
CA SER A 71 16.23 0.60 0.53
C SER A 71 16.89 1.96 0.29
N ASP A 72 17.07 2.35 -0.98
CA ASP A 72 17.68 3.61 -1.41
C ASP A 72 16.99 4.13 -2.71
N ARG A 73 17.47 5.24 -3.26
CA ARG A 73 16.99 5.86 -4.52
C ARG A 73 15.56 6.36 -4.47
N ALA A 74 15.05 6.66 -3.28
CA ALA A 74 13.67 7.09 -3.07
C ALA A 74 13.28 8.28 -3.97
N GLN A 75 14.16 9.28 -4.13
CA GLN A 75 13.84 10.46 -4.93
C GLN A 75 13.66 10.16 -6.43
N ASP A 76 14.51 9.28 -6.98
CA ASP A 76 14.44 8.88 -8.39
C ASP A 76 13.16 8.07 -8.65
N ILE A 77 12.88 7.12 -7.76
CA ILE A 77 11.70 6.27 -7.83
C ILE A 77 10.41 7.10 -7.66
N LEU A 78 10.36 8.03 -6.69
CA LEU A 78 9.22 8.94 -6.50
C LEU A 78 8.98 9.80 -7.75
N THR A 79 10.06 10.32 -8.36
CA THR A 79 9.96 11.10 -9.60
C THR A 79 9.36 10.26 -10.72
N ALA A 80 9.81 9.01 -10.88
CA ALA A 80 9.26 8.08 -11.85
C ALA A 80 7.79 7.73 -11.58
N PHE A 81 7.41 7.46 -10.32
CA PHE A 81 6.03 7.19 -9.94
C PHE A 81 5.11 8.38 -10.24
N HIS A 82 5.52 9.60 -9.89
CA HIS A 82 4.74 10.79 -10.21
C HIS A 82 4.60 11.01 -11.71
N SER A 83 5.69 10.85 -12.47
CA SER A 83 5.65 10.93 -13.94
C SER A 83 4.67 9.91 -14.53
N ARG A 84 4.78 8.64 -14.09
CA ARG A 84 3.91 7.57 -14.57
C ARG A 84 2.45 7.80 -14.19
N LEU A 85 2.17 8.27 -12.97
CA LEU A 85 0.82 8.55 -12.50
C LEU A 85 0.10 9.61 -13.36
N LEU A 86 0.82 10.60 -13.90
CA LEU A 86 0.24 11.62 -14.79
C LEU A 86 -0.29 11.02 -16.12
N ALA A 87 0.34 9.95 -16.60
CA ALA A 87 0.00 9.29 -17.86
C ALA A 87 -0.74 7.96 -17.68
N GLU A 88 -1.06 7.56 -16.45
CA GLU A 88 -1.76 6.30 -16.17
C GLU A 88 -3.27 6.46 -16.37
N HIS A 89 -3.89 5.47 -17.01
CA HIS A 89 -5.32 5.45 -17.30
C HIS A 89 -6.04 4.26 -16.66
N THR A 90 -5.31 3.21 -16.30
CA THR A 90 -5.87 2.04 -15.61
C THR A 90 -6.11 2.38 -14.13
N PRO A 91 -7.36 2.29 -13.64
CA PRO A 91 -7.68 2.64 -12.25
C PRO A 91 -6.86 1.87 -11.22
N ALA A 92 -6.73 0.55 -11.41
CA ALA A 92 -5.92 -0.29 -10.51
C ALA A 92 -4.46 0.20 -10.46
N SER A 93 -3.84 0.46 -11.60
CA SER A 93 -2.46 0.96 -11.65
C SER A 93 -2.31 2.36 -11.03
N ARG A 94 -3.30 3.26 -11.16
CA ARG A 94 -3.30 4.55 -10.44
C ARG A 94 -3.32 4.35 -8.93
N ALA A 95 -4.22 3.51 -8.44
CA ALA A 95 -4.31 3.17 -7.02
C ALA A 95 -3.00 2.53 -6.52
N GLY A 96 -2.44 1.60 -7.28
CA GLY A 96 -1.16 0.95 -6.99
C GLY A 96 0.00 1.94 -6.91
N LEU A 97 0.11 2.87 -7.86
CA LEU A 97 1.14 3.93 -7.83
C LEU A 97 0.99 4.85 -6.62
N VAL A 98 -0.24 5.23 -6.26
CA VAL A 98 -0.49 6.06 -5.07
C VAL A 98 -0.08 5.30 -3.80
N LEU A 99 -0.45 4.02 -3.66
CA LEU A 99 -0.03 3.22 -2.50
C LEU A 99 1.49 3.01 -2.47
N ALA A 100 2.14 2.79 -3.62
CA ALA A 100 3.59 2.68 -3.75
C ALA A 100 4.31 3.95 -3.31
N ILE A 101 3.81 5.12 -3.68
CA ILE A 101 4.33 6.42 -3.21
C ILE A 101 4.21 6.52 -1.69
N ALA A 102 3.07 6.11 -1.10
CA ALA A 102 2.88 6.14 0.34
C ALA A 102 3.83 5.18 1.08
N GLU A 103 4.02 3.97 0.57
CA GLU A 103 4.91 2.96 1.14
C GLU A 103 6.37 3.41 1.09
N LEU A 104 6.82 3.93 -0.06
CA LEU A 104 8.17 4.46 -0.21
C LEU A 104 8.40 5.68 0.71
N ALA A 105 7.44 6.61 0.77
CA ALA A 105 7.52 7.75 1.69
C ALA A 105 7.57 7.32 3.15
N ARG A 106 6.88 6.24 3.51
CA ARG A 106 6.96 5.68 4.86
C ARG A 106 8.34 5.12 5.15
N ALA A 107 8.91 4.37 4.22
CA ALA A 107 10.24 3.77 4.38
C ALA A 107 11.35 4.83 4.51
N HIS A 108 11.18 5.98 3.86
CA HIS A 108 12.18 7.05 3.78
C HIS A 108 11.80 8.33 4.56
N GLN A 109 10.72 8.28 5.35
CA GLN A 109 10.22 9.38 6.19
C GLN A 109 9.93 10.70 5.44
N ASP A 110 9.50 10.63 4.19
CA ASP A 110 9.22 11.80 3.35
C ASP A 110 7.95 12.55 3.79
N GLN A 111 8.13 13.72 4.41
CA GLN A 111 7.04 14.59 4.84
C GLN A 111 6.32 15.27 3.67
N GLY A 112 6.98 15.43 2.51
CA GLY A 112 6.38 16.03 1.32
C GLY A 112 5.19 15.21 0.82
N THR A 113 5.35 13.89 0.80
CA THR A 113 4.29 12.94 0.42
C THR A 113 3.06 13.04 1.32
N VAL A 114 3.21 13.31 2.63
CA VAL A 114 2.05 13.47 3.53
C VAL A 114 1.14 14.62 3.08
N VAL A 115 1.74 15.76 2.73
CA VAL A 115 1.01 16.93 2.23
C VAL A 115 0.37 16.62 0.88
N TRP A 116 1.13 15.96 0.00
CA TRP A 116 0.63 15.55 -1.32
C TRP A 116 -0.58 14.60 -1.20
N MET A 117 -0.51 13.56 -0.36
CA MET A 117 -1.61 12.62 -0.13
C MET A 117 -2.85 13.33 0.37
N ARG A 118 -2.68 14.29 1.30
CA ARG A 118 -3.80 15.09 1.80
C ARG A 118 -4.49 15.87 0.70
N ALA A 119 -3.72 16.53 -0.16
CA ALA A 119 -4.26 17.27 -1.28
C ALA A 119 -5.03 16.35 -2.26
N ARG A 120 -4.52 15.12 -2.50
CA ARG A 120 -5.14 14.18 -3.44
C ARG A 120 -6.48 13.62 -2.95
N TRP A 121 -6.60 13.24 -1.69
CA TRP A 121 -7.89 12.71 -1.20
C TRP A 121 -8.93 13.83 -1.01
N ALA A 122 -8.49 15.05 -0.67
CA ALA A 122 -9.37 16.20 -0.48
C ALA A 122 -9.91 16.76 -1.81
N ASP A 123 -9.16 16.67 -2.90
CA ASP A 123 -9.57 17.16 -4.22
C ASP A 123 -10.70 16.30 -4.81
N PRO A 124 -11.93 16.84 -4.99
CA PRO A 124 -13.05 16.09 -5.54
C PRO A 124 -12.92 15.81 -7.04
N ALA A 125 -12.01 16.49 -7.75
CA ALA A 125 -11.73 16.23 -9.16
C ALA A 125 -10.89 14.96 -9.38
N GLN A 126 -10.27 14.42 -8.32
CA GLN A 126 -9.50 13.18 -8.42
C GLN A 126 -10.43 11.97 -8.59
N PRO A 127 -10.03 10.96 -9.39
CA PRO A 127 -10.76 9.70 -9.49
C PRO A 127 -10.93 8.99 -8.13
N PRO A 128 -12.03 8.25 -7.90
CA PRO A 128 -12.31 7.60 -6.62
C PRO A 128 -11.17 6.71 -6.12
N GLU A 129 -10.54 5.93 -7.00
CA GLU A 129 -9.45 5.03 -6.66
C GLU A 129 -8.18 5.76 -6.20
N VAL A 130 -7.92 6.95 -6.75
CA VAL A 130 -6.81 7.82 -6.32
C VAL A 130 -7.12 8.41 -4.95
N ARG A 131 -8.35 8.89 -4.73
CA ARG A 131 -8.77 9.49 -3.46
C ARG A 131 -8.74 8.48 -2.31
N VAL A 132 -9.28 7.29 -2.52
CA VAL A 132 -9.27 6.21 -1.54
C VAL A 132 -7.85 5.77 -1.22
N SER A 133 -7.02 5.54 -2.24
CA SER A 133 -5.61 5.15 -2.04
C SER A 133 -4.80 6.23 -1.31
N ALA A 134 -5.02 7.51 -1.65
CA ALA A 134 -4.35 8.63 -1.00
C ALA A 134 -4.80 8.80 0.46
N ALA A 135 -6.07 8.54 0.77
CA ALA A 135 -6.57 8.53 2.13
C ALA A 135 -5.96 7.40 2.96
N LEU A 136 -5.88 6.19 2.41
CA LEU A 136 -5.19 5.05 3.04
C LEU A 136 -3.73 5.39 3.31
N GLY A 137 -3.01 5.88 2.29
CA GLY A 137 -1.62 6.31 2.43
C GLY A 137 -1.43 7.39 3.50
N TRP A 138 -2.29 8.42 3.50
CA TRP A 138 -2.24 9.50 4.50
C TRP A 138 -2.47 9.00 5.93
N MET A 139 -3.43 8.09 6.12
CA MET A 139 -3.68 7.48 7.44
C MET A 139 -2.49 6.62 7.89
N CYS A 140 -1.79 5.95 6.98
CA CYS A 140 -0.59 5.17 7.29
C CYS A 140 0.65 6.03 7.57
N LEU A 141 0.70 7.27 7.09
CA LEU A 141 1.84 8.17 7.26
C LEU A 141 1.68 9.12 8.45
N THR A 142 0.52 9.13 9.11
CA THR A 142 0.24 10.09 10.19
C THR A 142 -0.51 9.47 11.36
N ASP A 143 -0.21 9.94 12.56
CA ASP A 143 -0.98 9.63 13.77
C ASP A 143 -2.16 10.59 13.98
N ARG A 144 -2.52 11.36 12.94
CA ARG A 144 -3.58 12.36 13.05
C ARG A 144 -4.96 11.67 13.17
N PRO A 145 -5.89 12.27 13.93
CA PRO A 145 -7.25 11.75 13.99
C PRO A 145 -7.90 11.81 12.62
N VAL A 146 -8.75 10.82 12.33
CA VAL A 146 -9.58 10.85 11.11
C VAL A 146 -10.68 11.87 11.31
N THR A 147 -10.69 12.89 10.45
CA THR A 147 -11.72 13.92 10.42
C THR A 147 -13.03 13.38 9.86
N ASP A 148 -14.16 13.97 10.24
CA ASP A 148 -15.48 13.61 9.71
C ASP A 148 -15.55 13.72 8.17
N GLU A 149 -14.84 14.68 7.57
CA GLU A 149 -14.74 14.84 6.12
C GLU A 149 -14.10 13.62 5.45
N LEU A 150 -12.94 13.19 5.94
CA LEU A 150 -12.24 11.99 5.49
C LEU A 150 -13.12 10.74 5.66
N HIS A 151 -13.80 10.63 6.80
CA HIS A 151 -14.70 9.50 7.08
C HIS A 151 -15.89 9.46 6.12
N ALA A 152 -16.56 10.61 5.91
CA ALA A 152 -17.68 10.72 4.98
C ALA A 152 -17.25 10.42 3.52
N MET A 153 -16.08 10.90 3.12
CA MET A 153 -15.51 10.62 1.79
C MET A 153 -15.24 9.13 1.60
N LEU A 154 -14.60 8.48 2.57
CA LEU A 154 -14.32 7.04 2.51
C LEU A 154 -15.61 6.22 2.44
N ASN A 155 -16.63 6.55 3.24
CA ASN A 155 -17.93 5.87 3.19
C ASN A 155 -18.65 6.03 1.84
N ASN A 156 -18.44 7.15 1.15
CA ASN A 156 -19.04 7.39 -0.16
C ASN A 156 -18.27 6.70 -1.31
N LEU A 157 -16.93 6.68 -1.24
CA LEU A 157 -16.08 6.24 -2.35
C LEU A 157 -15.59 4.79 -2.24
N ALA A 158 -15.55 4.21 -1.04
CA ALA A 158 -15.20 2.81 -0.83
C ALA A 158 -16.40 1.89 -1.13
N THR A 159 -16.83 1.90 -2.39
CA THR A 159 -17.91 1.05 -2.90
C THR A 159 -17.38 -0.33 -3.31
N ASP A 160 -18.27 -1.30 -3.54
CA ASP A 160 -17.92 -2.60 -4.11
C ASP A 160 -17.23 -2.50 -5.48
N GLN A 161 -17.53 -1.46 -6.24
CA GLN A 161 -16.83 -1.21 -7.51
C GLN A 161 -15.37 -0.82 -7.26
N THR A 162 -15.11 0.10 -6.35
CA THR A 162 -13.75 0.50 -5.96
C THR A 162 -13.00 -0.68 -5.36
N ALA A 163 -13.65 -1.48 -4.50
CA ALA A 163 -13.06 -2.68 -3.92
C ALA A 163 -12.64 -3.69 -5.00
N ARG A 164 -13.48 -3.96 -6.00
CA ARG A 164 -13.13 -4.86 -7.13
C ARG A 164 -11.99 -4.34 -7.98
N LEU A 165 -11.91 -3.03 -8.21
CA LEU A 165 -10.80 -2.41 -8.95
C LEU A 165 -9.48 -2.55 -8.20
N MET A 166 -9.52 -2.45 -6.86
CA MET A 166 -8.34 -2.52 -6.01
C MET A 166 -7.98 -3.95 -5.58
N ALA A 167 -8.87 -4.93 -5.73
CA ALA A 167 -8.62 -6.33 -5.34
C ALA A 167 -7.32 -6.94 -5.92
N PRO A 168 -6.93 -6.67 -7.18
CA PRO A 168 -5.68 -7.21 -7.73
C PRO A 168 -4.41 -6.63 -7.10
N LEU A 169 -4.50 -5.54 -6.34
CA LEU A 169 -3.34 -4.84 -5.79
C LEU A 169 -2.63 -5.69 -4.73
N PRO A 170 -1.28 -5.76 -4.73
CA PRO A 170 -0.53 -6.52 -3.74
C PRO A 170 -0.91 -6.21 -2.29
N TRP A 171 -1.12 -4.94 -1.95
CA TRP A 171 -1.56 -4.50 -0.62
C TRP A 171 -2.95 -5.02 -0.22
N MET A 172 -3.85 -5.20 -1.19
CA MET A 172 -5.19 -5.70 -0.92
C MET A 172 -5.18 -7.22 -0.79
N ARG A 173 -4.40 -7.92 -1.63
CA ARG A 173 -4.24 -9.39 -1.57
C ARG A 173 -3.67 -9.88 -0.24
N ALA A 174 -2.85 -9.08 0.43
CA ALA A 174 -2.29 -9.42 1.75
C ALA A 174 -3.35 -9.48 2.87
N VAL A 175 -4.53 -8.88 2.64
CA VAL A 175 -5.57 -8.64 3.64
C VAL A 175 -6.88 -9.34 3.23
N GLU A 176 -6.99 -9.65 1.94
CA GLU A 176 -8.10 -10.34 1.31
C GLU A 176 -8.34 -11.72 1.95
N THR A 177 -9.57 -11.95 2.37
CA THR A 177 -10.10 -13.29 2.69
C THR A 177 -10.74 -13.87 1.43
N ALA A 178 -11.12 -15.15 1.47
CA ALA A 178 -11.78 -15.85 0.37
C ALA A 178 -13.06 -15.15 -0.18
N ARG A 179 -13.56 -14.10 0.48
CA ARG A 179 -14.77 -13.34 0.10
C ARG A 179 -14.51 -12.01 -0.63
N GLY A 180 -13.25 -11.64 -0.93
CA GLY A 180 -12.96 -10.48 -1.80
C GLY A 180 -13.21 -9.10 -1.18
N SER A 181 -13.08 -8.96 0.14
CA SER A 181 -13.43 -7.75 0.91
C SER A 181 -12.23 -6.92 1.38
N GLY A 182 -11.04 -7.08 0.76
CA GLY A 182 -9.77 -6.52 1.23
C GLY A 182 -9.82 -5.03 1.58
N LEU A 183 -10.38 -4.19 0.69
CA LEU A 183 -10.54 -2.75 0.93
C LEU A 183 -11.46 -2.43 2.12
N HIS A 184 -12.63 -3.06 2.19
CA HIS A 184 -13.59 -2.82 3.27
C HIS A 184 -13.05 -3.26 4.63
N ARG A 185 -12.38 -4.42 4.66
CA ARG A 185 -11.70 -4.90 5.86
C ARG A 185 -10.60 -3.93 6.28
N CYS A 186 -9.79 -3.48 5.32
CA CYS A 186 -8.74 -2.50 5.56
C CYS A 186 -9.29 -1.23 6.22
N LEU A 187 -10.33 -0.64 5.64
CA LEU A 187 -10.94 0.59 6.16
C LEU A 187 -11.55 0.37 7.55
N ARG A 188 -12.25 -0.74 7.78
CA ARG A 188 -12.79 -1.09 9.10
C ARG A 188 -11.69 -1.11 10.16
N THR A 189 -10.58 -1.79 9.89
CA THR A 189 -9.46 -1.89 10.83
C THR A 189 -8.78 -0.53 11.08
N MET A 190 -8.61 0.30 10.06
CA MET A 190 -7.95 1.62 10.19
C MET A 190 -8.81 2.69 10.87
N LEU A 191 -10.14 2.62 10.71
CA LEU A 191 -11.09 3.58 11.26
C LEU A 191 -11.53 3.21 12.67
N HIS A 192 -11.52 1.92 13.01
CA HIS A 192 -12.00 1.41 14.30
C HIS A 192 -10.95 0.49 14.96
N PRO A 193 -9.78 1.04 15.36
CA PRO A 193 -8.76 0.26 16.06
C PRO A 193 -9.32 -0.22 17.41
N GLY A 194 -9.53 -1.54 17.55
CA GLY A 194 -10.03 -2.16 18.78
C GLY A 194 -11.38 -2.89 18.66
N MET A 195 -12.06 -2.81 17.51
CA MET A 195 -13.17 -3.74 17.25
C MET A 195 -12.60 -5.10 16.83
N PRO A 196 -12.94 -6.20 17.51
CA PRO A 196 -12.51 -7.52 17.09
C PRO A 196 -13.00 -7.80 15.67
N ASP A 197 -12.18 -8.45 14.85
CA ASP A 197 -12.61 -8.96 13.55
C ASP A 197 -13.76 -9.95 13.83
N VAL A 198 -15.00 -9.56 13.52
CA VAL A 198 -16.19 -10.40 13.73
C VAL A 198 -16.21 -11.60 12.77
N GLU A 199 -15.21 -11.75 11.91
CA GLU A 199 -15.07 -12.95 11.08
C GLU A 199 -14.42 -14.05 11.92
N ASN A 200 -15.29 -14.89 12.47
CA ASN A 200 -15.00 -16.26 12.85
C ASN A 200 -14.17 -16.89 11.73
N CYS A 201 -12.86 -16.99 11.96
CA CYS A 201 -12.03 -17.89 11.19
C CYS A 201 -12.57 -19.26 11.54
N ASP A 202 -13.41 -19.84 10.68
CA ASP A 202 -13.54 -21.29 10.61
C ASP A 202 -12.14 -21.79 10.23
N ASP A 203 -11.27 -21.92 11.24
CA ASP A 203 -10.06 -22.68 11.13
C ASP A 203 -10.51 -24.15 11.13
N PRO A 204 -10.40 -24.87 10.01
CA PRO A 204 -10.71 -26.30 10.00
C PRO A 204 -9.73 -27.12 10.84
N TRP A 205 -8.75 -26.45 11.49
CA TRP A 205 -7.72 -27.04 12.34
C TRP A 205 -7.59 -26.39 13.73
N SER A 206 -8.56 -25.56 14.17
CA SER A 206 -8.65 -25.12 15.58
C SER A 206 -9.36 -26.14 16.45
#